data_AF-A0AAV0MTU7-F1
#
_entry.id   AF-A0AAV0MTU7-F1
#
_cell.length_a   1.000
_cell.length_b   1.000
_cell.length_c   1.000
_cell.angle_alpha   90.00
_cell.angle_beta   90.00
_cell.angle_gamma   90.00
#
_symmetry.space_group_name_H-M   'P 1'
#
loop_
_entity.id
_entity.type
_entity.pdbx_description
1 polymer ?
#
loop_
_entity_poly.entity_id
_entity_poly.type
_entity_poly.pdbx_seq_one_letter_code
_entity_poly.pdbx_strand_id
1 'polypeptide(L)'
;MNNIIYIFICVCNAGTWVTASAHIITAVIGSGVLSLAWAIAQLGWVAGPATLIIFSLVTLFTSTLLADAYRHPDLGTGHRNYTYMDAVRAHLGGVKVQLCGLAQYANLVGVTVGYTVTASMCMGSVRRKKCLHAEDNCHVSTTIYMIIFGCIQLILCQVPNYHKLSWISILAAVMSITYSFIGLGLSVAKVAAAQLNEGAEVTTTWPTVSEAQRLWKIFQAIGNIAFAYAYSTVLIEIQDTLKSSPAENKTMKRASFVGISTTTIFYLLCGCVGYAAFGEDAPGDLLSGFHQPLWLLNVANVSLAIHLIGAYQVGPI
;
A
#
# COMPACT_ATOMS: atom_id res chain seq x y z
N MET A 1 4.19 -11.62 9.77
CA MET A 1 3.14 -10.82 9.09
C MET A 1 2.12 -11.75 8.40
N ASN A 2 1.96 -12.97 8.93
CA ASN A 2 1.45 -14.09 8.14
C ASN A 2 -0.08 -14.21 8.20
N ASN A 3 -0.74 -13.57 9.17
CA ASN A 3 -2.06 -14.01 9.60
C ASN A 3 -3.22 -13.09 9.19
N ILE A 4 -3.00 -11.87 8.68
CA ILE A 4 -4.07 -11.07 8.03
C ILE A 4 -4.58 -11.76 6.76
N ILE A 5 -3.67 -12.41 6.05
CA ILE A 5 -3.90 -13.04 4.75
C ILE A 5 -4.84 -14.25 4.86
N TYR A 6 -4.70 -15.04 5.93
CA TYR A 6 -5.55 -16.21 6.18
C TYR A 6 -7.02 -15.84 6.37
N ILE A 7 -7.28 -14.66 6.88
CA ILE A 7 -8.53 -14.37 7.55
C ILE A 7 -9.64 -14.01 6.56
N PHE A 8 -9.36 -13.15 5.58
CA PHE A 8 -10.37 -12.76 4.59
C PHE A 8 -10.68 -13.92 3.63
N ILE A 9 -9.73 -14.85 3.44
CA ILE A 9 -9.94 -16.06 2.64
C ILE A 9 -10.70 -17.13 3.44
N CYS A 10 -10.53 -17.18 4.75
CA CYS A 10 -11.29 -18.12 5.58
C CYS A 10 -12.80 -17.80 5.63
N VAL A 11 -13.20 -16.53 5.49
CA VAL A 11 -14.62 -16.16 5.37
C VAL A 11 -15.26 -16.68 4.07
N CYS A 12 -14.47 -16.92 3.03
CA CYS A 12 -14.93 -17.45 1.75
C CYS A 12 -14.33 -18.84 1.47
N ASN A 13 -14.97 -19.91 1.97
CA ASN A 13 -14.73 -21.33 1.63
C ASN A 13 -13.75 -21.58 0.45
N ALA A 14 -12.48 -21.79 0.79
CA ALA A 14 -11.32 -22.04 -0.08
C ALA A 14 -11.10 -21.02 -1.23
N GLY A 15 -9.93 -20.37 -1.23
CA GLY A 15 -9.61 -19.25 -2.09
C GLY A 15 -9.72 -19.55 -3.59
N THR A 16 -10.29 -18.62 -4.34
CA THR A 16 -10.36 -18.63 -5.81
C THR A 16 -9.47 -17.54 -6.39
N TRP A 17 -9.25 -17.54 -7.70
CA TRP A 17 -8.53 -16.43 -8.34
C TRP A 17 -9.21 -15.07 -8.11
N VAL A 18 -10.54 -15.03 -7.93
CA VAL A 18 -11.28 -13.78 -7.67
C VAL A 18 -10.96 -13.23 -6.29
N THR A 19 -11.08 -14.08 -5.26
CA THR A 19 -10.78 -13.67 -3.87
C THR A 19 -9.30 -13.31 -3.75
N ALA A 20 -8.40 -14.10 -4.36
CA ALA A 20 -6.97 -13.77 -4.40
C ALA A 20 -6.66 -12.47 -5.17
N SER A 21 -7.37 -12.17 -6.26
CA SER A 21 -7.23 -10.89 -6.96
C SER A 21 -7.63 -9.73 -6.06
N ALA A 22 -8.78 -9.86 -5.37
CA ALA A 22 -9.23 -8.87 -4.40
C ALA A 22 -8.20 -8.69 -3.27
N HIS A 23 -7.57 -9.79 -2.80
CA HIS A 23 -6.48 -9.72 -1.83
C HIS A 23 -5.31 -8.90 -2.32
N ILE A 24 -4.81 -9.21 -3.52
CA ILE A 24 -3.69 -8.50 -4.10
C ILE A 24 -4.04 -7.02 -4.25
N ILE A 25 -5.23 -6.70 -4.75
CA ILE A 25 -5.70 -5.31 -4.86
C ILE A 25 -5.68 -4.61 -3.50
N THR A 26 -6.25 -5.22 -2.45
CA THR A 26 -6.32 -4.61 -1.11
C THR A 26 -4.98 -4.56 -0.39
N ALA A 27 -4.05 -5.48 -0.69
CA ALA A 27 -2.71 -5.51 -0.12
C ALA A 27 -1.80 -4.49 -0.79
N VAL A 28 -1.96 -4.29 -2.10
CA VAL A 28 -1.18 -3.33 -2.88
C VAL A 28 -1.74 -1.92 -2.66
N ILE A 29 -3.05 -1.70 -2.85
CA ILE A 29 -3.72 -0.42 -2.55
C ILE A 29 -3.71 -0.21 -1.03
N GLY A 30 -2.64 0.39 -0.55
CA GLY A 30 -2.41 0.84 0.82
C GLY A 30 -1.92 2.28 0.84
N SER A 31 -1.30 2.71 1.95
CA SER A 31 -0.82 4.10 2.13
C SER A 31 0.08 4.62 1.00
N GLY A 32 0.77 3.73 0.28
CA GLY A 32 1.63 4.08 -0.85
C GLY A 32 0.91 4.88 -1.95
N VAL A 33 -0.38 4.62 -2.20
CA VAL A 33 -1.15 5.26 -3.27
C VAL A 33 -1.22 6.78 -3.14
N LEU A 34 -1.23 7.30 -1.90
CA LEU A 34 -1.37 8.73 -1.63
C LEU A 34 -0.07 9.50 -1.86
N SER A 35 1.06 8.82 -1.89
CA SER A 35 2.37 9.42 -2.19
C SER A 35 2.70 9.45 -3.68
N LEU A 36 1.88 8.80 -4.53
CA LEU A 36 2.17 8.65 -5.95
C LEU A 36 2.15 9.97 -6.72
N ALA A 37 1.26 10.90 -6.35
CA ALA A 37 1.24 12.22 -6.97
C ALA A 37 2.55 12.98 -6.72
N TRP A 38 3.06 12.94 -5.48
CA TRP A 38 4.36 13.50 -5.13
C TRP A 38 5.51 12.78 -5.85
N ALA A 39 5.46 11.46 -5.94
CA ALA A 39 6.50 10.70 -6.63
C ALA A 39 6.56 11.06 -8.13
N ILE A 40 5.40 11.22 -8.78
CA ILE A 40 5.36 11.71 -10.17
C ILE A 40 5.83 13.15 -10.26
N ALA A 41 5.54 14.04 -9.30
CA ALA A 41 6.11 15.38 -9.30
C ALA A 41 7.64 15.36 -9.29
N GLN A 42 8.27 14.51 -8.47
CA GLN A 42 9.74 14.43 -8.43
C GLN A 42 10.37 13.83 -9.71
N LEU A 43 9.64 12.98 -10.43
CA LEU A 43 10.13 12.29 -11.63
C LEU A 43 9.70 12.98 -12.94
N GLY A 44 8.63 13.78 -12.90
CA GLY A 44 7.97 14.40 -14.04
C GLY A 44 6.95 13.51 -14.77
N TRP A 45 6.19 14.13 -15.66
CA TRP A 45 5.06 13.55 -16.42
C TRP A 45 5.38 12.31 -17.25
N VAL A 46 6.65 12.12 -17.64
CA VAL A 46 7.07 10.98 -18.46
C VAL A 46 7.68 9.89 -17.59
N ALA A 47 8.72 10.23 -16.82
CA ALA A 47 9.45 9.23 -16.04
C ALA A 47 8.62 8.68 -14.86
N GLY A 48 7.71 9.47 -14.27
CA GLY A 48 6.82 9.00 -13.21
C GLY A 48 5.92 7.85 -13.65
N PRO A 49 5.04 8.04 -14.65
CA PRO A 49 4.20 6.97 -15.18
C PRO A 49 4.99 5.79 -15.76
N ALA A 50 6.11 6.06 -16.45
CA ALA A 50 6.98 4.99 -16.95
C ALA A 50 7.54 4.13 -15.80
N THR A 51 7.97 4.76 -14.70
CA THR A 51 8.45 4.04 -13.51
C THR A 51 7.33 3.19 -12.88
N LEU A 52 6.10 3.70 -12.79
CA LEU A 52 4.94 2.92 -12.32
C LEU A 52 4.70 1.66 -13.17
N ILE A 53 4.81 1.77 -14.49
CA ILE A 53 4.64 0.63 -15.42
C ILE A 53 5.80 -0.35 -15.26
N ILE A 54 7.04 0.13 -15.18
CA ILE A 54 8.22 -0.72 -14.99
C ILE A 54 8.10 -1.54 -13.69
N PHE A 55 7.77 -0.89 -12.56
CA PHE A 55 7.60 -1.60 -11.29
C PHE A 55 6.41 -2.55 -11.29
N SER A 56 5.35 -2.25 -12.04
CA SER A 56 4.24 -3.19 -12.28
C SER A 56 4.71 -4.45 -12.99
N LEU A 57 5.49 -4.31 -14.07
CA LEU A 57 6.02 -5.43 -14.85
C LEU A 57 7.01 -6.26 -14.04
N VAL A 58 7.93 -5.61 -13.30
CA VAL A 58 8.86 -6.30 -12.38
C VAL A 58 8.09 -7.07 -11.32
N THR A 59 7.06 -6.47 -10.74
CA THR A 59 6.21 -7.12 -9.74
C THR A 59 5.46 -8.31 -10.34
N LEU A 60 4.91 -8.20 -11.54
CA LEU A 60 4.21 -9.30 -12.21
C LEU A 60 5.16 -10.46 -12.54
N PHE A 61 6.35 -10.15 -13.04
CA PHE A 61 7.38 -11.14 -13.34
C PHE A 61 7.83 -11.88 -12.08
N THR A 62 8.23 -11.14 -11.04
CA THR A 62 8.68 -11.73 -9.77
C THR A 62 7.56 -12.51 -9.07
N SER A 63 6.31 -12.03 -9.14
CA SER A 63 5.14 -12.75 -8.62
C SER A 63 4.92 -14.09 -9.33
N THR A 64 5.16 -14.13 -10.65
CA THR A 64 5.03 -15.36 -11.44
C THR A 64 6.08 -16.39 -11.04
N LEU A 65 7.33 -15.95 -10.84
CA LEU A 65 8.41 -16.82 -10.35
C LEU A 65 8.13 -17.34 -8.94
N LEU A 66 7.68 -16.46 -8.04
CA LEU A 66 7.39 -16.83 -6.67
C LEU A 66 6.20 -17.79 -6.57
N ALA A 67 5.22 -17.64 -7.46
CA ALA A 67 4.07 -18.54 -7.51
C ALA A 67 4.45 -19.97 -7.90
N ASP A 68 5.48 -20.12 -8.75
CA ASP A 68 6.03 -21.42 -9.11
C ASP A 68 6.88 -22.04 -7.98
N ALA A 69 7.55 -21.20 -7.17
CA ALA A 69 8.35 -21.63 -6.02
C ALA A 69 7.50 -22.12 -4.82
N TYR A 70 6.17 -22.04 -4.90
CA TYR A 70 5.26 -22.54 -3.86
C TYR A 70 5.40 -24.05 -3.62
N ARG A 71 5.70 -24.84 -4.67
CA ARG A 71 5.92 -26.28 -4.55
C ARG A 71 7.33 -26.67 -4.99
N HIS A 72 7.94 -27.61 -4.26
CA HIS A 72 9.27 -28.14 -4.54
C HIS A 72 9.33 -29.65 -4.19
N PRO A 73 10.05 -30.52 -4.94
CA PRO A 73 10.93 -30.23 -6.07
C PRO A 73 10.21 -30.06 -7.42
N ASP A 74 9.02 -30.65 -7.57
CA ASP A 74 8.29 -30.65 -8.83
C ASP A 74 7.14 -29.64 -8.84
N LEU A 75 6.95 -28.97 -9.98
CA LEU A 75 5.82 -28.06 -10.21
C LEU A 75 4.50 -28.83 -10.13
N GLY A 76 3.69 -28.52 -9.10
CA GLY A 76 2.34 -29.07 -8.93
C GLY A 76 2.25 -30.36 -8.09
N THR A 77 3.30 -31.18 -8.04
CA THR A 77 3.34 -32.43 -7.24
C THR A 77 4.27 -32.34 -6.02
N GLY A 78 5.17 -31.36 -5.99
CA GLY A 78 6.08 -31.12 -4.86
C GLY A 78 5.36 -30.73 -3.57
N HIS A 79 6.09 -30.81 -2.46
CA HIS A 79 5.63 -30.37 -1.14
C HIS A 79 5.34 -28.88 -1.13
N ARG A 80 4.33 -28.47 -0.36
CA ARG A 80 3.92 -27.06 -0.22
C ARG A 80 4.87 -26.31 0.71
N ASN A 81 5.27 -25.12 0.28
CA ASN A 81 5.94 -24.13 1.12
C ASN A 81 4.90 -23.12 1.60
N TYR A 82 4.64 -23.10 2.90
CA TYR A 82 3.57 -22.27 3.49
C TYR A 82 3.96 -20.80 3.68
N THR A 83 5.27 -20.50 3.65
CA THR A 83 5.79 -19.13 3.81
C THR A 83 6.88 -18.82 2.80
N TYR A 84 7.13 -17.52 2.56
CA TYR A 84 8.25 -17.07 1.73
C TYR A 84 9.59 -17.70 2.15
N MET A 85 9.87 -17.74 3.46
CA MET A 85 11.14 -18.28 3.96
C MET A 85 11.26 -19.79 3.78
N ASP A 86 10.15 -20.53 3.79
CA ASP A 86 10.17 -21.97 3.52
C ASP A 86 10.51 -22.24 2.05
N ALA A 87 9.93 -21.47 1.12
CA ALA A 87 10.27 -21.57 -0.28
C ALA A 87 11.74 -21.23 -0.55
N VAL A 88 12.27 -20.18 0.09
CA VAL A 88 13.69 -19.82 0.00
C VAL A 88 14.59 -20.95 0.53
N ARG A 89 14.26 -21.55 1.67
CA ARG A 89 15.01 -22.68 2.23
C ARG A 89 14.98 -23.90 1.31
N ALA A 90 13.82 -24.20 0.72
CA ALA A 90 13.65 -25.33 -0.18
C ALA A 90 14.46 -25.20 -1.48
N HIS A 91 14.62 -23.98 -2.02
CA HIS A 91 15.24 -23.77 -3.34
C HIS A 91 16.70 -23.30 -3.32
N LEU A 92 17.12 -22.47 -2.34
CA LEU A 92 18.40 -21.75 -2.43
C LEU A 92 19.47 -22.25 -1.45
N GLY A 93 19.08 -22.66 -0.24
CA GLY A 93 19.98 -23.15 0.80
C GLY A 93 21.08 -22.17 1.27
N GLY A 94 21.76 -22.50 2.37
CA GLY A 94 22.96 -21.81 2.85
C GLY A 94 22.81 -20.30 3.10
N VAL A 95 23.84 -19.53 2.73
CA VAL A 95 23.94 -18.07 2.95
C VAL A 95 22.81 -17.28 2.27
N LYS A 96 22.26 -17.79 1.16
CA LYS A 96 21.17 -17.14 0.42
C LYS A 96 19.91 -17.02 1.28
N VAL A 97 19.64 -18.01 2.14
CA VAL A 97 18.52 -17.96 3.09
C VAL A 97 18.68 -16.79 4.07
N GLN A 98 19.89 -16.56 4.56
CA GLN A 98 20.17 -15.46 5.48
C GLN A 98 20.00 -14.09 4.79
N LEU A 99 20.49 -13.95 3.56
CA LEU A 99 20.34 -12.72 2.78
C LEU A 99 18.87 -12.41 2.43
N CYS A 100 18.12 -13.42 1.97
CA CYS A 100 16.69 -13.28 1.71
C CYS A 100 15.89 -12.98 2.99
N GLY A 101 16.25 -13.61 4.11
CA GLY A 101 15.67 -13.32 5.42
C GLY A 101 15.92 -11.87 5.83
N LEU A 102 17.18 -11.40 5.75
CA LEU A 102 17.52 -10.01 6.05
C LEU A 102 16.72 -9.03 5.20
N ALA A 103 16.62 -9.27 3.89
CA ALA A 103 15.84 -8.44 2.98
C ALA A 103 14.34 -8.44 3.34
N GLN A 104 13.76 -9.60 3.64
CA GLN A 104 12.35 -9.69 4.03
C GLN A 104 12.09 -8.95 5.34
N TYR A 105 12.87 -9.21 6.40
CA TYR A 105 12.68 -8.55 7.69
C TYR A 105 12.91 -7.04 7.62
N ALA A 106 13.90 -6.58 6.85
CA ALA A 106 14.11 -5.15 6.61
C ALA A 106 12.89 -4.50 5.93
N ASN A 107 12.31 -5.17 4.93
CA ASN A 107 11.08 -4.69 4.28
C ASN A 107 9.91 -4.64 5.26
N LEU A 108 9.72 -5.69 6.06
CA LEU A 108 8.66 -5.75 7.07
C LEU A 108 8.79 -4.62 8.10
N VAL A 109 10.00 -4.33 8.58
CA VAL A 109 10.27 -3.20 9.48
C VAL A 109 9.99 -1.86 8.79
N GLY A 110 10.38 -1.72 7.52
CA GLY A 110 10.07 -0.51 6.75
C GLY A 110 8.56 -0.25 6.63
N VAL A 111 7.79 -1.29 6.31
CA VAL A 111 6.32 -1.22 6.22
C VAL A 111 5.71 -0.81 7.57
N THR A 112 6.13 -1.42 8.69
CA THR A 112 5.57 -1.12 10.01
C THR A 112 5.88 0.30 10.47
N VAL A 113 7.09 0.80 10.20
CA VAL A 113 7.46 2.19 10.44
C VAL A 113 6.61 3.12 9.58
N GLY A 114 6.50 2.85 8.27
CA GLY A 114 5.69 3.64 7.34
C GLY A 114 4.23 3.73 7.75
N TYR A 115 3.64 2.61 8.18
CA TYR A 115 2.25 2.56 8.68
C TYR A 115 2.07 3.37 9.95
N THR A 116 3.00 3.25 10.90
CA THR A 116 2.95 4.00 12.16
C THR A 116 3.02 5.51 11.91
N VAL A 117 3.96 5.96 11.09
CA VAL A 117 4.11 7.38 10.75
C VAL A 117 2.86 7.89 10.01
N THR A 118 2.41 7.17 8.99
CA THR A 118 1.25 7.58 8.18
C THR A 118 -0.02 7.65 9.01
N ALA A 119 -0.35 6.60 9.78
CA ALA A 119 -1.55 6.59 10.62
C ALA A 119 -1.54 7.74 11.63
N SER A 120 -0.37 8.05 12.19
CA SER A 120 -0.20 9.15 13.14
C SER A 120 -0.41 10.52 12.51
N MET A 121 0.11 10.73 11.29
CA MET A 121 -0.13 11.95 10.52
C MET A 121 -1.61 12.13 10.20
N CYS A 122 -2.31 11.06 9.80
CA CYS A 122 -3.74 11.12 9.48
C CYS A 122 -4.59 11.45 10.72
N MET A 123 -4.36 10.76 11.84
CA MET A 123 -5.06 11.06 13.10
C MET A 123 -4.77 12.49 13.58
N GLY A 124 -3.52 12.95 13.46
CA GLY A 124 -3.14 14.34 13.76
C GLY A 124 -3.82 15.36 12.84
N SER A 125 -3.97 15.05 11.56
CA SER A 125 -4.66 15.88 10.56
C SER A 125 -6.13 16.10 10.93
N VAL A 126 -6.84 15.06 11.38
CA VAL A 126 -8.23 15.15 11.85
C VAL A 126 -8.34 16.08 13.06
N ARG A 127 -7.44 15.95 14.04
CA ARG A 127 -7.45 16.80 15.24
C ARG A 127 -7.14 18.26 14.90
N ARG A 128 -6.15 18.50 14.03
CA ARG A 128 -5.75 19.84 13.59
C ARG A 128 -6.90 20.56 12.88
N LYS A 129 -7.62 19.87 11.99
CA LYS A 129 -8.80 20.40 11.28
C LYS A 129 -9.94 20.77 12.24
N LYS A 130 -10.19 19.96 13.28
CA LYS A 130 -11.17 20.30 14.33
C LYS A 130 -10.76 21.54 15.13
N CYS A 131 -9.47 21.69 15.42
CA CYS A 131 -8.94 22.84 16.15
C CYS A 131 -8.99 24.16 15.38
N LEU A 132 -8.68 24.14 14.08
CA LEU A 132 -8.71 25.35 13.25
C LEU A 132 -10.09 26.01 13.18
N HIS A 133 -11.15 25.25 13.50
CA HIS A 133 -12.52 25.74 13.56
C HIS A 133 -12.92 26.27 14.96
N ALA A 134 -12.08 26.08 15.97
CA ALA A 134 -12.39 26.36 17.38
C ALA A 134 -11.59 27.54 17.97
N GLU A 135 -10.89 28.34 17.14
CA GLU A 135 -10.10 29.52 17.56
C GLU A 135 -9.09 29.31 18.72
N ASP A 136 -8.60 28.08 18.91
CA ASP A 136 -7.62 27.76 19.94
C ASP A 136 -6.19 27.60 19.36
N ASN A 137 -5.18 28.01 20.14
CA ASN A 137 -3.76 27.71 19.91
C ASN A 137 -3.50 26.19 19.96
N CYS A 138 -3.73 25.49 18.85
CA CYS A 138 -3.73 24.03 18.83
C CYS A 138 -2.38 23.48 18.36
N HIS A 139 -1.54 23.11 19.32
CA HIS A 139 -0.35 22.31 19.08
C HIS A 139 -0.71 20.81 19.08
N VAL A 140 -0.87 20.22 17.89
CA VAL A 140 -1.12 18.77 17.73
C VAL A 140 0.21 18.04 17.58
N SER A 141 0.63 17.32 18.61
CA SER A 141 1.80 16.44 18.55
C SER A 141 1.48 15.14 17.82
N THR A 142 2.23 14.78 16.77
CA THR A 142 2.09 13.49 16.08
C THR A 142 2.59 12.33 16.94
N THR A 143 3.51 12.57 17.87
CA THR A 143 4.12 11.55 18.74
C THR A 143 3.07 10.82 19.60
N ILE A 144 2.06 11.54 20.11
CA ILE A 144 1.00 10.89 20.90
C ILE A 144 0.21 9.88 20.07
N TYR A 145 -0.02 10.18 18.79
CA TYR A 145 -0.71 9.28 17.88
C TYR A 145 0.14 8.06 17.48
N MET A 146 1.46 8.21 17.42
CA MET A 146 2.37 7.07 17.24
C MET A 146 2.29 6.11 18.42
N ILE A 147 2.28 6.65 19.65
CA ILE A 147 2.14 5.85 20.88
C ILE A 147 0.78 5.13 20.88
N ILE A 148 -0.31 5.85 20.58
CA ILE A 148 -1.66 5.26 20.51
C ILE A 148 -1.71 4.13 19.46
N PHE A 149 -1.19 4.37 18.26
CA PHE A 149 -1.13 3.35 17.21
C PHE A 149 -0.33 2.13 17.69
N GLY A 150 0.85 2.35 18.27
CA GLY A 150 1.68 1.28 18.84
C GLY A 150 0.95 0.46 19.91
N CYS A 151 0.26 1.11 20.86
CA CYS A 151 -0.55 0.43 21.87
C CYS A 151 -1.66 -0.44 21.26
N ILE A 152 -2.38 0.09 20.26
CA ILE A 152 -3.41 -0.69 19.53
C ILE A 152 -2.76 -1.92 18.89
N GLN A 153 -1.61 -1.75 18.24
CA GLN A 153 -0.91 -2.88 17.60
C GLN A 153 -0.43 -3.92 18.61
N LEU A 154 0.11 -3.51 19.76
CA LEU A 154 0.51 -4.44 20.81
C LEU A 154 -0.67 -5.29 21.27
N ILE A 155 -1.84 -4.68 21.47
CA ILE A 155 -3.07 -5.39 21.86
C ILE A 155 -3.51 -6.36 20.75
N LEU A 156 -3.57 -5.90 19.49
CA LEU A 156 -4.00 -6.73 18.36
C LEU A 156 -3.06 -7.93 18.14
N CYS A 157 -1.75 -7.76 18.34
CA CYS A 157 -0.77 -8.84 18.26
C CYS A 157 -0.94 -9.91 19.36
N GLN A 158 -1.64 -9.63 20.47
CA GLN A 158 -1.90 -10.64 21.51
C GLN A 158 -3.09 -11.55 21.20
N VAL A 159 -3.89 -11.27 20.15
CA VAL A 159 -5.10 -12.04 19.86
C VAL A 159 -4.73 -13.38 19.21
N PRO A 160 -4.92 -14.54 19.87
CA PRO A 160 -4.41 -15.83 19.38
C PRO A 160 -5.29 -16.46 18.29
N ASN A 161 -6.57 -16.06 18.21
CA ASN A 161 -7.55 -16.68 17.30
C ASN A 161 -7.94 -15.74 16.17
N TYR A 162 -7.35 -15.99 15.01
CA TYR A 162 -7.43 -15.17 13.80
C TYR A 162 -8.81 -15.13 13.14
N HIS A 163 -9.64 -16.17 13.30
CA HIS A 163 -11.00 -16.16 12.74
C HIS A 163 -11.84 -15.00 13.29
N LYS A 164 -11.56 -14.59 14.54
CA LYS A 164 -12.21 -13.43 15.19
C LYS A 164 -11.79 -12.07 14.63
N LEU A 165 -10.72 -12.02 13.82
CA LEU A 165 -10.18 -10.79 13.24
C LEU A 165 -10.61 -10.59 11.77
N SER A 166 -11.48 -11.45 11.24
CA SER A 166 -11.93 -11.39 9.83
C SER A 166 -12.71 -10.20 9.39
N TRP A 167 -13.54 -9.73 10.28
CA TRP A 167 -14.20 -8.46 10.08
C TRP A 167 -13.19 -7.30 10.01
N ILE A 168 -12.01 -7.37 10.65
CA ILE A 168 -11.00 -6.31 10.61
C ILE A 168 -10.33 -6.25 9.24
N SER A 169 -9.98 -7.39 8.65
CA SER A 169 -9.42 -7.42 7.30
C SER A 169 -10.40 -6.91 6.26
N ILE A 170 -11.69 -7.27 6.38
CA ILE A 170 -12.76 -6.75 5.52
C ILE A 170 -12.90 -5.23 5.70
N LEU A 171 -12.94 -4.76 6.95
CA LEU A 171 -13.00 -3.34 7.26
C LEU A 171 -11.80 -2.60 6.67
N ALA A 172 -10.58 -3.11 6.82
CA ALA A 172 -9.38 -2.50 6.28
C ALA A 172 -9.42 -2.38 4.75
N ALA A 173 -9.92 -3.41 4.06
CA ALA A 173 -10.11 -3.38 2.60
C ALA A 173 -11.11 -2.28 2.17
N VAL A 174 -12.28 -2.23 2.81
CA VAL A 174 -13.31 -1.21 2.54
C VAL A 174 -12.77 0.19 2.79
N MET A 175 -12.06 0.38 3.90
CA MET A 175 -11.44 1.65 4.24
C MET A 175 -10.37 2.05 3.21
N SER A 176 -9.61 1.09 2.65
CA SER A 176 -8.61 1.38 1.62
C SER A 176 -9.20 1.96 0.35
N ILE A 177 -10.26 1.31 -0.13
CA ILE A 177 -11.05 1.78 -1.26
C ILE A 177 -11.61 3.17 -0.93
N THR A 178 -12.14 3.37 0.27
CA THR A 178 -12.80 4.62 0.67
C THR A 178 -11.85 5.82 0.58
N TYR A 179 -10.70 5.80 1.27
CA TYR A 179 -9.81 6.97 1.25
C TYR A 179 -9.19 7.21 -0.13
N SER A 180 -8.92 6.13 -0.89
CA SER A 180 -8.27 6.25 -2.20
C SER A 180 -9.21 6.85 -3.25
N PHE A 181 -10.48 6.43 -3.26
CA PHE A 181 -11.50 7.02 -4.14
C PHE A 181 -11.84 8.46 -3.76
N ILE A 182 -11.84 8.79 -2.46
CA ILE A 182 -11.99 10.18 -2.00
C ILE A 182 -10.82 11.03 -2.52
N GLY A 183 -9.57 10.57 -2.36
CA GLY A 183 -8.39 11.27 -2.86
C GLY A 183 -8.45 11.49 -4.37
N LEU A 184 -8.75 10.44 -5.13
CA LEU A 184 -8.92 10.52 -6.59
C LEU A 184 -10.05 11.48 -6.99
N GLY A 185 -11.22 11.37 -6.36
CA GLY A 185 -12.38 12.21 -6.66
C GLY A 185 -12.12 13.69 -6.39
N LEU A 186 -11.43 14.01 -5.29
CA LEU A 186 -11.01 15.38 -4.99
C LEU A 186 -9.98 15.90 -6.00
N SER A 187 -9.04 15.06 -6.44
CA SER A 187 -8.10 15.44 -7.50
C SER A 187 -8.80 15.71 -8.82
N VAL A 188 -9.74 14.85 -9.24
CA VAL A 188 -10.56 15.06 -10.45
C VAL A 188 -11.34 16.37 -10.35
N ALA A 189 -12.01 16.63 -9.22
CA ALA A 189 -12.78 17.86 -9.00
C ALA A 189 -11.89 19.11 -9.09
N LYS A 190 -10.67 19.05 -8.53
CA LYS A 190 -9.71 20.16 -8.60
C LYS A 190 -9.24 20.42 -10.04
N VAL A 191 -8.92 19.37 -10.80
CA VAL A 191 -8.54 19.51 -12.23
C VAL A 191 -9.69 20.08 -13.05
N ALA A 192 -10.91 19.58 -12.87
CA ALA A 192 -12.09 20.07 -13.57
C ALA A 192 -12.37 21.55 -13.26
N ALA A 193 -12.23 21.96 -11.99
CA ALA A 193 -12.38 23.36 -11.60
C ALA A 193 -11.29 24.27 -12.21
N ALA A 194 -10.06 23.77 -12.37
CA ALA A 194 -8.99 24.53 -13.01
C ALA A 194 -9.24 24.72 -14.52
N GLN A 195 -9.83 23.74 -15.21
CA GLN A 195 -10.18 23.84 -16.64
C GLN A 195 -11.32 24.82 -16.91
N LEU A 196 -12.28 24.95 -15.98
CA LEU A 196 -13.39 25.90 -16.10
C LEU A 196 -12.97 27.36 -15.84
N ASN A 197 -11.89 27.56 -15.09
CA ASN A 197 -11.32 28.87 -14.80
C ASN A 197 -10.12 29.10 -15.73
N GLU A 198 -10.38 29.30 -17.03
CA GLU A 198 -9.36 29.56 -18.05
C GLU A 198 -8.29 30.54 -17.53
N GLY A 199 -7.03 30.09 -17.44
CA GLY A 199 -5.89 30.97 -17.13
C GLY A 199 -5.06 30.62 -15.89
N ALA A 200 -5.34 29.52 -15.18
CA ALA A 200 -4.39 29.02 -14.18
C ALA A 200 -3.15 28.42 -14.88
N GLU A 201 -2.14 29.24 -15.14
CA GLU A 201 -0.79 28.74 -15.42
C GLU A 201 -0.40 27.77 -14.31
N VAL A 202 -0.21 26.50 -14.65
CA VAL A 202 0.52 25.57 -13.78
C VAL A 202 1.94 26.10 -13.79
N THR A 203 2.28 26.97 -12.83
CA THR A 203 3.65 27.43 -12.63
C THR A 203 4.52 26.21 -12.35
N THR A 204 5.23 25.75 -13.37
CA THR A 204 6.29 24.73 -13.27
C THR A 204 7.55 25.37 -12.71
N THR A 205 7.44 26.11 -11.61
CA THR A 205 8.60 26.59 -10.88
C THR A 205 9.04 25.46 -9.96
N TRP A 206 9.99 24.66 -10.44
CA TRP A 206 10.69 23.72 -9.58
C TRP A 206 11.25 24.51 -8.39
N PRO A 207 10.93 24.13 -7.14
CA PRO A 207 11.55 24.79 -6.00
C PRO A 207 13.07 24.66 -6.14
N THR A 208 13.78 25.78 -5.96
CA THR A 208 15.24 25.84 -6.06
C THR A 208 15.84 25.00 -4.94
N VAL A 209 16.12 23.74 -5.25
CA VAL A 209 16.80 22.78 -4.38
C VAL A 209 18.20 22.52 -4.90
N SER A 210 19.11 22.13 -4.01
CA SER A 210 20.45 21.72 -4.44
C SER A 210 20.39 20.46 -5.32
N GLU A 211 21.39 20.24 -6.17
CA GLU A 211 21.46 19.05 -7.02
C GLU A 211 21.41 17.75 -6.19
N ALA A 212 22.10 17.73 -5.06
CA ALA A 212 22.09 16.61 -4.12
C ALA A 212 20.69 16.34 -3.55
N GLN A 213 19.95 17.40 -3.19
CA GLN A 213 18.56 17.27 -2.72
C GLN A 213 17.63 16.78 -3.83
N ARG A 214 17.81 17.28 -5.05
CA ARG A 214 17.03 16.81 -6.21
C ARG A 214 17.25 15.33 -6.46
N LEU A 215 18.50 14.88 -6.47
CA LEU A 215 18.84 13.48 -6.62
C LEU A 215 18.25 12.61 -5.50
N TRP A 216 18.33 13.09 -4.25
CA TRP A 216 17.73 12.42 -3.10
C TRP A 216 16.20 12.28 -3.22
N LYS A 217 15.50 13.31 -3.72
CA LYS A 217 14.05 13.26 -3.96
C LYS A 217 13.68 12.27 -5.07
N ILE A 218 14.49 12.16 -6.14
CA ILE A 218 14.31 11.16 -7.20
C ILE A 218 14.41 9.74 -6.60
N PHE A 219 15.43 9.46 -5.80
CA PHE A 219 15.57 8.15 -5.15
C PHE A 219 14.41 7.84 -4.21
N GLN A 220 13.95 8.82 -3.43
CA GLN A 220 12.75 8.66 -2.60
C GLN A 220 11.50 8.38 -3.43
N ALA A 221 11.31 9.07 -4.56
CA ALA A 221 10.17 8.83 -5.44
C ALA A 221 10.16 7.43 -6.04
N ILE A 222 11.34 6.93 -6.49
CA ILE A 222 11.52 5.55 -6.94
C ILE A 222 11.20 4.58 -5.79
N GLY A 223 11.70 4.85 -4.58
CA GLY A 223 11.41 4.07 -3.38
C GLY A 223 9.93 4.02 -3.03
N ASN A 224 9.22 5.15 -3.12
CA ASN A 224 7.77 5.23 -2.88
C ASN A 224 6.98 4.40 -3.91
N ILE A 225 7.37 4.46 -5.19
CA ILE A 225 6.75 3.63 -6.24
C ILE A 225 7.04 2.14 -6.00
N ALA A 226 8.27 1.79 -5.64
CA ALA A 226 8.64 0.41 -5.31
C ALA A 226 7.82 -0.13 -4.12
N PHE A 227 7.71 0.68 -3.05
CA PHE A 227 6.91 0.38 -1.88
C PHE A 227 5.44 0.18 -2.21
N ALA A 228 4.88 0.99 -3.12
CA ALA A 228 3.48 0.88 -3.52
C ALA A 228 3.13 -0.47 -4.18
N TYR A 229 4.12 -1.20 -4.72
CA TYR A 229 3.95 -2.54 -5.31
C TYR A 229 4.42 -3.70 -4.41
N ALA A 230 4.81 -3.42 -3.16
CA ALA A 230 5.41 -4.40 -2.27
C ALA A 230 4.37 -5.35 -1.62
N TYR A 231 3.92 -6.37 -2.37
CA TYR A 231 3.10 -7.48 -1.83
C TYR A 231 3.74 -8.87 -2.00
N SER A 232 4.90 -8.96 -2.65
CA SER A 232 5.59 -10.23 -2.91
C SER A 232 5.93 -11.00 -1.62
N THR A 233 6.18 -10.30 -0.50
CA THR A 233 6.48 -10.90 0.80
C THR A 233 5.31 -11.65 1.45
N VAL A 234 4.11 -11.50 0.91
CA VAL A 234 2.88 -12.16 1.40
C VAL A 234 2.24 -13.03 0.33
N LEU A 235 2.86 -13.15 -0.85
CA LEU A 235 2.30 -13.84 -2.01
C LEU A 235 2.14 -15.34 -1.76
N ILE A 236 3.14 -15.99 -1.17
CA ILE A 236 3.12 -17.44 -0.89
C ILE A 236 2.01 -17.76 0.12
N GLU A 237 1.88 -16.92 1.13
CA GLU A 237 0.84 -17.03 2.14
C GLU A 237 -0.55 -16.82 1.53
N ILE A 238 -0.72 -15.92 0.56
CA ILE A 238 -1.99 -15.79 -0.21
C ILE A 238 -2.23 -17.07 -1.02
N GLN A 239 -1.21 -17.56 -1.71
CA GLN A 239 -1.30 -18.75 -2.55
C GLN A 239 -1.66 -20.01 -1.75
N ASP A 240 -1.20 -20.12 -0.51
CA ASP A 240 -1.46 -21.28 0.34
C ASP A 240 -2.95 -21.49 0.65
N THR A 241 -3.72 -20.40 0.65
CA THR A 241 -5.16 -20.45 0.90
C THR A 241 -6.00 -20.83 -0.32
N LEU A 242 -5.39 -20.95 -1.50
CA LEU A 242 -6.07 -21.26 -2.74
C LEU A 242 -6.52 -22.73 -2.77
N LYS A 243 -7.63 -22.99 -3.48
CA LYS A 243 -8.04 -24.36 -3.82
C LYS A 243 -6.92 -25.06 -4.60
N SER A 244 -6.72 -26.34 -4.29
CA SER A 244 -5.76 -27.19 -4.99
C SER A 244 -6.13 -27.48 -6.46
N SER A 245 -7.39 -27.23 -6.85
CA SER A 245 -7.87 -27.41 -8.23
C SER A 245 -8.63 -26.16 -8.72
N PRO A 246 -8.21 -25.52 -9.83
CA PRO A 246 -6.98 -25.80 -10.59
C PRO A 246 -5.71 -25.46 -9.77
N ALA A 247 -4.54 -25.95 -10.22
CA ALA A 247 -3.26 -25.80 -9.50
C ALA A 247 -3.02 -24.39 -8.95
N GLU A 248 -2.51 -24.30 -7.72
CA GLU A 248 -2.44 -23.06 -6.94
C GLU A 248 -1.60 -22.00 -7.68
N ASN A 249 -0.50 -22.41 -8.33
CA ASN A 249 0.34 -21.49 -9.10
C ASN A 249 -0.37 -20.89 -10.32
N LYS A 250 -1.20 -21.66 -11.03
CA LYS A 250 -2.00 -21.16 -12.17
C LYS A 250 -3.05 -20.16 -11.69
N THR A 251 -3.73 -20.51 -10.59
CA THR A 251 -4.72 -19.65 -9.96
C THR A 251 -4.08 -18.36 -9.45
N MET A 252 -2.91 -18.45 -8.81
CA MET A 252 -2.18 -17.31 -8.28
C MET A 252 -1.65 -16.40 -9.39
N LYS A 253 -1.07 -16.95 -10.47
CA LYS A 253 -0.61 -16.15 -11.63
C LYS A 253 -1.74 -15.35 -12.27
N ARG A 254 -2.91 -15.98 -12.43
CA ARG A 254 -4.12 -15.29 -12.92
C ARG A 254 -4.54 -14.18 -11.95
N ALA A 255 -4.54 -14.46 -10.65
CA ALA A 255 -4.88 -13.48 -9.63
C ALA A 255 -3.91 -12.30 -9.61
N SER A 256 -2.60 -12.56 -9.66
CA SER A 256 -1.54 -11.56 -9.75
C SER A 256 -1.68 -10.71 -11.00
N PHE A 257 -1.95 -11.29 -12.16
CA PHE A 257 -2.17 -10.54 -13.39
C PHE A 257 -3.34 -9.55 -13.24
N VAL A 258 -4.51 -10.03 -12.78
CA VAL A 258 -5.69 -9.18 -12.59
C VAL A 258 -5.45 -8.13 -11.51
N GLY A 259 -4.90 -8.52 -10.36
CA GLY A 259 -4.67 -7.65 -9.22
C GLY A 259 -3.67 -6.55 -9.52
N ILE A 260 -2.49 -6.91 -10.05
CA ILE A 260 -1.45 -5.94 -10.41
C ILE A 260 -1.94 -5.01 -11.52
N SER A 261 -2.57 -5.52 -12.58
CA SER A 261 -3.07 -4.67 -13.67
C SER A 261 -4.12 -3.67 -13.17
N THR A 262 -5.06 -4.13 -12.33
CA THR A 262 -6.10 -3.26 -11.75
C THR A 262 -5.48 -2.18 -10.88
N THR A 263 -4.54 -2.56 -10.00
CA THR A 263 -3.89 -1.59 -9.12
C THR A 263 -2.99 -0.63 -9.89
N THR A 264 -2.30 -1.07 -10.94
CA THR A 264 -1.49 -0.18 -11.80
C THR A 264 -2.35 0.87 -12.49
N ILE A 265 -3.51 0.49 -13.03
CA ILE A 265 -4.45 1.46 -13.61
C ILE A 265 -4.87 2.47 -12.53
N PHE A 266 -5.23 1.97 -11.35
CA PHE A 266 -5.64 2.83 -10.23
C PHE A 266 -4.51 3.76 -9.75
N TYR A 267 -3.27 3.29 -9.73
CA TYR A 267 -2.09 4.07 -9.37
C TYR A 267 -1.75 5.14 -10.39
N LEU A 268 -1.88 4.82 -11.69
CA LEU A 268 -1.76 5.81 -12.74
C LEU A 268 -2.85 6.88 -12.60
N LEU A 269 -4.09 6.49 -12.28
CA LEU A 269 -5.16 7.46 -12.03
C LEU A 269 -4.84 8.36 -10.82
N CYS A 270 -4.58 7.79 -9.64
CA CYS A 270 -4.28 8.56 -8.44
C CYS A 270 -3.01 9.42 -8.59
N GLY A 271 -1.95 8.85 -9.17
CA GLY A 271 -0.68 9.54 -9.39
C GLY A 271 -0.80 10.65 -10.42
N CYS A 272 -1.26 10.33 -11.64
CA CYS A 272 -1.32 11.31 -12.73
C CYS A 272 -2.38 12.37 -12.48
N VAL A 273 -3.59 12.01 -12.03
CA VAL A 273 -4.63 13.01 -11.75
C VAL A 273 -4.25 13.83 -10.51
N GLY A 274 -3.63 13.20 -9.50
CA GLY A 274 -3.08 13.93 -8.36
C GLY A 274 -2.00 14.93 -8.78
N TYR A 275 -1.07 14.53 -9.64
CA TYR A 275 -0.06 15.44 -10.17
C TYR A 275 -0.66 16.52 -11.09
N ALA A 276 -1.67 16.21 -11.91
CA ALA A 276 -2.42 17.23 -12.65
C ALA A 276 -3.09 18.25 -11.72
N ALA A 277 -3.56 17.80 -10.54
CA ALA A 277 -4.24 18.66 -9.58
C ALA A 277 -3.29 19.59 -8.80
N PHE A 278 -2.01 19.24 -8.66
CA PHE A 278 -1.08 19.95 -7.78
C PHE A 278 0.24 20.38 -8.42
N GLY A 279 0.61 19.86 -9.59
CA GLY A 279 1.90 20.12 -10.23
C GLY A 279 3.07 19.76 -9.32
N GLU A 280 4.13 20.56 -9.38
CA GLU A 280 5.35 20.37 -8.59
C GLU A 280 5.14 20.46 -7.07
N ASP A 281 4.04 21.08 -6.66
CA ASP A 281 3.62 21.22 -5.26
C ASP A 281 2.75 20.05 -4.78
N ALA A 282 2.72 18.94 -5.52
CA ALA A 282 2.02 17.73 -5.09
C ALA A 282 2.46 17.33 -3.68
N PRO A 283 1.54 17.16 -2.73
CA PRO A 283 1.89 16.84 -1.36
C PRO A 283 2.32 15.37 -1.22
N GLY A 284 3.22 15.08 -0.27
CA GLY A 284 3.66 13.70 0.02
C GLY A 284 2.54 12.76 0.46
N ASP A 285 1.44 13.31 0.99
CA ASP A 285 0.15 12.66 1.16
C ASP A 285 -0.89 13.45 0.38
N LEU A 286 -1.48 12.85 -0.67
CA LEU A 286 -2.49 13.47 -1.52
C LEU A 286 -3.63 14.14 -0.74
N LEU A 287 -4.07 13.54 0.38
CA LEU A 287 -5.17 14.07 1.20
C LEU A 287 -4.80 15.38 1.92
N SER A 288 -3.52 15.64 2.13
CA SER A 288 -3.03 16.85 2.79
C SER A 288 -3.04 18.08 1.88
N GLY A 289 -3.15 17.90 0.57
CA GLY A 289 -3.27 19.01 -0.39
C GLY A 289 -4.66 19.65 -0.45
N PHE A 290 -5.65 19.04 0.19
CA PHE A 290 -7.03 19.51 0.18
C PHE A 290 -7.44 20.15 1.51
N HIS A 291 -8.25 21.21 1.41
CA HIS A 291 -8.72 21.98 2.57
C HIS A 291 -10.24 21.87 2.78
N GLN A 292 -11.02 21.56 1.74
CA GLN A 292 -12.48 21.44 1.79
C GLN A 292 -12.96 20.30 0.86
N PRO A 293 -14.13 19.70 1.13
CA PRO A 293 -14.92 19.85 2.37
C PRO A 293 -14.30 19.07 3.54
N LEU A 294 -14.23 19.68 4.73
CA LEU A 294 -13.55 19.10 5.90
C LEU A 294 -14.09 17.73 6.35
N TRP A 295 -15.40 17.51 6.26
CA TRP A 295 -16.01 16.24 6.67
C TRP A 295 -15.49 15.07 5.82
N LEU A 296 -15.36 15.29 4.50
CA LEU A 296 -14.90 14.26 3.56
C LEU A 296 -13.42 13.94 3.79
N LEU A 297 -12.62 14.97 4.06
CA LEU A 297 -11.21 14.80 4.42
C LEU A 297 -11.05 14.05 5.75
N ASN A 298 -11.91 14.30 6.73
CA ASN A 298 -11.91 13.58 7.98
C ASN A 298 -12.28 12.10 7.78
N VAL A 299 -13.29 11.80 6.95
CA VAL A 299 -13.62 10.42 6.57
C VAL A 299 -12.42 9.74 5.94
N ALA A 300 -11.78 10.35 4.93
CA ALA A 300 -10.61 9.77 4.28
C ALA A 300 -9.44 9.52 5.25
N ASN A 301 -9.11 10.48 6.13
CA ASN A 301 -8.02 10.31 7.10
C ASN A 301 -8.33 9.25 8.16
N VAL A 302 -9.58 9.16 8.63
CA VAL A 302 -10.01 8.10 9.57
C VAL A 302 -9.99 6.74 8.88
N SER A 303 -10.49 6.64 7.64
CA SER A 303 -10.43 5.43 6.84
C SER A 303 -8.99 4.96 6.66
N LEU A 304 -8.06 5.84 6.31
CA LEU A 304 -6.65 5.50 6.20
C LEU A 304 -6.07 4.99 7.54
N ALA A 305 -6.34 5.66 8.65
CA ALA A 305 -5.89 5.19 9.96
C ALA A 305 -6.43 3.79 10.31
N ILE A 306 -7.73 3.53 10.07
CA ILE A 306 -8.35 2.22 10.31
C ILE A 306 -7.76 1.14 9.38
N HIS A 307 -7.55 1.47 8.11
CA HIS A 307 -6.91 0.56 7.15
C HIS A 307 -5.53 0.13 7.64
N LEU A 308 -4.70 1.08 8.09
CA LEU A 308 -3.36 0.80 8.59
C LEU A 308 -3.37 0.02 9.91
N ILE A 309 -4.40 0.20 10.75
CA ILE A 309 -4.58 -0.63 11.94
C ILE A 309 -4.79 -2.09 11.56
N GLY A 310 -5.68 -2.34 10.59
CA GLY A 310 -5.99 -3.70 10.13
C GLY A 310 -4.92 -4.34 9.25
N ALA A 311 -4.03 -3.55 8.64
CA ALA A 311 -2.94 -4.03 7.79
C ALA A 311 -1.68 -4.47 8.56
N TYR A 312 -1.59 -4.19 9.86
CA TYR A 312 -0.41 -4.43 10.68
C TYR A 312 -0.42 -5.76 11.44
N GLN A 313 -1.54 -6.49 11.48
CA GLN A 313 -1.70 -7.65 12.37
C GLN A 313 -0.66 -8.76 12.12
N VAL A 314 0.17 -8.97 13.14
CA VAL A 314 1.12 -10.08 13.25
C VAL A 314 0.55 -11.03 14.29
N GLY A 315 0.38 -12.29 13.92
CA GLY A 315 -0.02 -13.29 14.87
C GLY A 315 1.16 -13.92 15.61
N PRO A 316 0.97 -14.43 16.85
CA PRO A 316 1.96 -15.30 17.48
C PRO A 316 2.32 -16.47 16.55
N ILE A 317 3.62 -16.72 16.47
CA ILE A 317 4.26 -17.85 15.78
C ILE A 317 3.86 -19.14 16.49
#